data_AF-A0AAW7HXD0-F1
#
_entry.id   AF-A0AAW7HXD0-F1
#
_cell.length_a   1.000
_cell.length_b   1.000
_cell.length_c   1.000
_cell.angle_alpha   90.00
_cell.angle_beta   90.00
_cell.angle_gamma   90.00
#
_symmetry.space_group_name_H-M   'P 1'
#
loop_
_entity.id
_entity.type
_entity.pdbx_description
1 polymer ?
#
loop_
_entity_poly.entity_id
_entity_poly.type
_entity_poly.pdbx_seq_one_letter_code
_entity_poly.pdbx_strand_id
1 'polypeptide(L)' 'MGIKPGPKRKNEDGTQDKRQRVTPEKQKEYPALKPHKHKPGE' A
#
# COMPACT_ATOMS: atom_id res chain seq x y z
N MET A 1 -15.13 -15.50 13.32
CA MET A 1 -14.28 -15.91 12.17
C MET A 1 -14.17 -14.72 11.23
N GLY A 2 -13.00 -14.10 11.10
CA GLY A 2 -12.80 -13.00 10.16
C GLY A 2 -12.58 -13.53 8.74
N ILE A 3 -13.25 -12.96 7.75
CA ILE A 3 -13.00 -13.28 6.33
C ILE A 3 -11.58 -12.81 6.03
N LYS A 4 -10.71 -13.75 5.63
CA LYS A 4 -9.36 -13.40 5.19
C LYS A 4 -9.48 -12.49 3.95
N PRO A 5 -8.65 -11.44 3.84
CA PRO A 5 -8.64 -10.60 2.65
C PRO A 5 -8.47 -11.48 1.40
N GLY A 6 -9.33 -11.27 0.40
CA GLY A 6 -9.20 -11.96 -0.87
C GLY A 6 -7.90 -11.57 -1.61
N PRO A 7 -7.55 -12.30 -2.68
CA PRO A 7 -6.40 -11.97 -3.50
C PRO A 7 -6.43 -10.53 -4.01
N LYS A 8 -5.27 -9.88 -4.05
CA LYS A 8 -5.13 -8.55 -4.66
C LYS A 8 -5.51 -8.58 -6.13
N ARG A 9 -6.15 -7.51 -6.60
CA ARG A 9 -6.51 -7.36 -8.01
C ARG A 9 -5.25 -7.09 -8.82
N LYS A 10 -5.21 -7.65 -10.01
CA LYS A 10 -4.17 -7.39 -11.01
C LYS A 10 -4.78 -6.57 -12.14
N ASN A 11 -3.95 -5.80 -12.82
CA ASN A 11 -4.32 -5.16 -14.08
C ASN A 11 -4.48 -6.21 -15.19
N GLU A 12 -4.99 -5.79 -16.34
CA GLU A 12 -5.13 -6.64 -17.54
C GLU A 12 -3.78 -7.21 -17.99
N ASP A 13 -2.70 -6.43 -17.85
CA ASP A 13 -1.31 -6.82 -18.14
C ASP A 13 -0.70 -7.78 -17.09
N GLY A 14 -1.47 -8.21 -16.10
CA GLY A 14 -1.01 -9.07 -15.00
C GLY A 14 -0.14 -8.37 -13.95
N THR A 15 0.20 -7.09 -14.13
CA THR A 15 0.91 -6.28 -13.13
C THR A 15 0.02 -5.97 -11.93
N GLN A 16 0.64 -5.70 -10.77
CA GLN A 16 -0.10 -5.32 -9.57
C GLN A 16 -0.78 -3.97 -9.78
N ASP A 17 -2.07 -3.87 -9.44
CA ASP A 17 -2.80 -2.62 -9.48
C ASP A 17 -2.25 -1.65 -8.42
N LYS A 18 -1.59 -0.58 -8.87
CA LYS A 18 -0.97 0.45 -8.02
C LYS A 18 -1.99 1.24 -7.19
N ARG A 19 -3.28 1.16 -7.54
CA ARG A 19 -4.37 1.74 -6.74
C ARG A 19 -4.61 0.96 -5.45
N GLN A 20 -4.13 -0.27 -5.34
CA GLN A 20 -4.31 -1.08 -4.14
C GLN A 20 -3.28 -0.74 -3.07
N ARG A 21 -3.73 -0.67 -1.81
CA ARG A 21 -2.86 -0.49 -0.64
C ARG A 21 -1.89 -1.67 -0.51
N VAL A 22 -0.66 -1.38 -0.11
CA VAL A 22 0.33 -2.40 0.29
C VAL A 22 -0.17 -3.14 1.53
N THR A 23 0.02 -4.47 1.56
CA THR A 23 -0.36 -5.28 2.72
C THR A 23 0.70 -5.17 3.81
N PRO A 24 0.34 -5.27 5.11
CA PRO A 24 1.31 -5.13 6.20
C PRO A 24 2.52 -6.07 6.08
N GLU A 25 2.30 -7.30 5.60
CA GLU A 25 3.35 -8.29 5.37
C GLU A 25 4.40 -7.83 4.35
N LYS A 26 3.95 -7.21 3.26
CA LYS A 26 4.82 -6.72 2.18
C LYS A 26 5.34 -5.32 2.42
N GLN A 27 4.84 -4.60 3.43
CA GLN A 27 5.22 -3.21 3.72
C GLN A 27 6.74 -3.03 3.85
N LYS A 28 7.46 -4.05 4.34
CA LYS A 28 8.93 -4.04 4.48
C LYS A 28 9.68 -3.95 3.15
N GLU A 29 9.08 -4.42 2.06
CA GLU A 29 9.64 -4.34 0.70
C GLU A 29 9.49 -2.94 0.09
N TYR A 30 8.62 -2.10 0.66
CA TYR A 30 8.34 -0.76 0.15
C TYR A 30 9.03 0.30 1.03
N PRO A 31 9.87 1.17 0.47
CA PRO A 31 10.55 2.21 1.24
C PRO A 31 9.53 3.18 1.83
N ALA A 32 9.75 3.56 3.09
CA ALA A 32 8.97 4.61 3.73
C ALA A 32 9.20 5.94 2.99
N LEU A 33 8.12 6.70 2.79
CA LEU A 33 8.23 8.06 2.30
C LEU A 33 9.00 8.91 3.33
N LYS A 34 9.76 9.90 2.84
CA LYS A 34 10.42 10.86 3.71
C LYS A 34 9.36 11.55 4.58
N PRO A 35 9.61 11.72 5.88
CA PRO A 35 8.66 12.40 6.76
C PRO A 35 8.42 13.81 6.23
N HIS A 36 7.16 14.13 5.97
CA HIS A 36 6.76 15.49 5.63
C HIS A 36 6.75 16.31 6.93
N LYS A 37 7.62 17.32 7.02
CA LYS A 37 7.60 18.27 8.14
C LYS A 37 6.60 19.39 7.81
N HIS A 38 5.43 19.34 8.44
CA HIS A 38 4.48 20.46 8.39
C HIS A 38 5.05 21.66 9.15
N LYS A 39 4.84 22.87 8.62
CA LYS A 39 5.11 24.09 9.38
C LYS A 39 4.02 24.24 10.46
N PRO A 40 4.37 24.57 11.71
CA PRO A 40 3.36 24.87 12.71
C PRO A 40 2.59 26.14 12.31
N GLY A 41 1.26 26.05 12.26
CA GLY A 41 0.37 27.19 11.98
C GLY A 41 -0.03 27.42 10.52
N GLU A 42 0.30 26.50 9.60
CA GLU A 42 -0.34 26.39 8.27
C GLU A 42 -1.56 25.46 8.31
#